data_AF-A0A1J6JS96-F1
#
_entry.id   AF-A0A1J6JS96-F1
#
_cell.length_a   1.000
_cell.length_b   1.000
_cell.length_c   1.000
_cell.angle_alpha   90.00
_cell.angle_beta   90.00
_cell.angle_gamma   90.00
#
_symmetry.space_group_name_H-M   'P 1'
#
loop_
_entity.id
_entity.type
_entity.pdbx_description
1 polymer ?
#
loop_
_entity_poly.entity_id
_entity_poly.type
_entity_poly.pdbx_seq_one_letter_code
_entity_poly.pdbx_strand_id
1 'polypeptide(L)'
;MSTHREKRALGALVLQAHLFFKGKARWYLNAAEGGYVRAMYSTAICYSVGEGLTLSHKLARKWMKRAADRGHSKTQFENGLSLFSEGNMMKAVVYLELATRAGETAADHVKYVILRQMSTSSRDRAMLLADNWRPLPSSSR
;
A
#
# COMPACT_ATOMS: atom_id res chain seq x y z
N MET A 1 15.71 43.95 16.03
CA MET A 1 14.36 43.68 16.60
C MET A 1 13.44 42.95 15.60
N SER A 2 13.89 41.85 14.97
CA SER A 2 13.08 41.09 13.99
C SER A 2 12.35 39.86 14.57
N THR A 3 12.63 39.50 15.83
CA THR A 3 12.43 38.12 16.30
C THR A 3 11.01 37.76 16.72
N HIS A 4 10.12 38.72 17.03
CA HIS A 4 8.75 38.41 17.49
C HIS A 4 7.75 38.24 16.34
N ARG A 5 7.77 39.13 15.34
CA ARG A 5 6.87 39.03 14.17
C ARG A 5 7.21 37.80 13.31
N GLU A 6 8.49 37.49 13.14
CA GLU A 6 8.95 36.28 12.44
C GLU A 6 8.49 35.00 13.14
N LYS A 7 8.67 34.89 14.46
CA LYS A 7 8.19 33.72 15.23
C LYS A 7 6.67 33.53 15.16
N ARG A 8 5.89 34.63 15.17
CA ARG A 8 4.43 34.57 15.00
C ARG A 8 4.04 34.13 13.58
N ALA A 9 4.70 34.66 12.56
CA ALA A 9 4.47 34.28 11.17
C ALA A 9 4.82 32.81 10.91
N LEU A 10 5.95 32.34 11.43
CA LEU A 10 6.35 30.92 11.38
C LEU A 10 5.33 30.03 12.11
N GLY A 11 4.85 30.44 13.29
CA GLY A 11 3.82 29.70 14.02
C GLY A 11 2.50 29.56 13.23
N ALA A 12 2.08 30.64 12.55
CA ALA A 12 0.88 30.61 11.70
C ALA A 12 1.06 29.70 10.48
N LEU A 13 2.23 29.74 9.82
CA LEU A 13 2.55 28.86 8.69
C LEU A 13 2.57 27.39 9.08
N VAL A 14 3.19 27.05 10.22
CA VAL A 14 3.23 25.68 10.74
C VAL A 14 1.81 25.19 11.06
N LEU A 15 0.98 26.02 11.68
CA LEU A 15 -0.41 25.68 11.97
C LEU A 15 -1.22 25.45 10.68
N GLN A 16 -1.06 26.33 9.68
CA GLN A 16 -1.76 26.21 8.41
C GLN A 16 -1.32 24.94 7.65
N ALA A 17 -0.03 24.64 7.63
CA ALA A 17 0.50 23.40 7.06
C ALA A 17 -0.10 22.18 7.77
N HIS A 18 -0.13 22.17 9.10
CA HIS A 18 -0.73 21.08 9.88
C HIS A 18 -2.21 20.85 9.57
N LEU A 19 -3.00 21.93 9.47
CA LEU A 19 -4.41 21.86 9.11
C LEU A 19 -4.60 21.34 7.67
N PHE A 20 -3.76 21.79 6.74
CA PHE A 20 -3.77 21.32 5.36
C PHE A 20 -3.51 19.81 5.27
N PHE A 21 -2.47 19.32 5.93
CA PHE A 21 -2.14 17.88 5.95
C PHE A 21 -3.25 17.05 6.59
N LYS A 22 -3.85 17.52 7.70
CA LYS A 22 -5.02 16.88 8.31
C LYS A 22 -6.20 16.78 7.36
N GLY A 23 -6.55 17.87 6.67
CA GLY A 23 -7.64 17.90 5.71
C GLY A 23 -7.41 16.92 4.54
N LYS A 24 -6.21 16.95 3.95
CA LYS A 24 -5.81 16.06 2.86
C LYS A 24 -5.87 14.59 3.25
N ALA A 25 -5.32 14.24 4.42
CA ALA A 25 -5.31 12.85 4.88
C ALA A 25 -6.72 12.34 5.21
N ARG A 26 -7.59 13.18 5.76
CA ARG A 26 -9.01 12.83 5.98
C ARG A 26 -9.75 12.60 4.66
N TRP A 27 -9.43 13.39 3.63
CA TRP A 27 -10.00 13.21 2.30
C TRP A 27 -9.62 11.85 1.69
N TYR A 28 -8.33 11.46 1.79
CA TYR A 28 -7.90 10.13 1.37
C TYR A 28 -8.58 9.03 2.17
N LEU A 29 -8.73 9.18 3.48
CA LEU A 29 -9.39 8.18 4.32
C LEU A 29 -10.85 7.98 3.89
N ASN A 30 -11.61 9.07 3.70
CA ASN A 30 -13.00 8.98 3.25
C ASN A 30 -13.12 8.30 1.87
N ALA A 31 -12.23 8.63 0.93
CA ALA A 31 -12.20 7.97 -0.37
C ALA A 31 -11.78 6.47 -0.26
N ALA A 32 -10.82 6.16 0.61
CA ALA A 32 -10.41 4.79 0.87
C ALA A 32 -11.57 3.94 1.43
N GLU A 33 -12.36 4.52 2.34
CA GLU A 33 -13.59 3.92 2.88
C GLU A 33 -14.66 3.74 1.79
N GLY A 34 -14.75 4.68 0.85
CA GLY A 34 -15.60 4.57 -0.35
C GLY A 34 -15.10 3.56 -1.40
N GLY A 35 -14.01 2.83 -1.14
CA GLY A 35 -13.52 1.78 -2.03
C GLY A 35 -12.48 2.24 -3.07
N TYR A 36 -12.07 3.50 -3.05
CA TYR A 36 -11.07 4.02 -3.98
C TYR A 36 -9.67 3.46 -3.66
N VAL A 37 -9.20 2.57 -4.53
CA VAL A 37 -7.98 1.77 -4.33
C VAL A 37 -6.71 2.64 -4.17
N ARG A 38 -6.55 3.69 -4.99
CA ARG A 38 -5.43 4.64 -4.84
C ARG A 38 -5.48 5.40 -3.51
N ALA A 39 -6.67 5.72 -3.03
CA ALA A 39 -6.84 6.40 -1.76
C ALA A 39 -6.51 5.49 -0.57
N MET A 40 -6.73 4.17 -0.68
CA MET A 40 -6.25 3.20 0.32
C MET A 40 -4.73 3.24 0.46
N TYR A 41 -4.01 3.28 -0.67
CA TYR A 41 -2.55 3.45 -0.65
C TYR A 41 -2.14 4.79 -0.02
N SER A 42 -2.74 5.90 -0.44
CA SER A 42 -2.44 7.21 0.16
C SER A 42 -2.73 7.27 1.66
N THR A 43 -3.83 6.66 2.09
CA THR A 43 -4.20 6.54 3.52
C THR A 43 -3.16 5.71 4.29
N ALA A 44 -2.67 4.61 3.70
CA ALA A 44 -1.61 3.82 4.29
C ALA A 44 -0.33 4.64 4.53
N ILE A 45 0.05 5.49 3.57
CA ILE A 45 1.19 6.41 3.71
C ILE A 45 0.94 7.44 4.81
N CYS A 46 -0.23 8.09 4.87
CA CYS A 46 -0.54 9.04 5.94
C CYS A 46 -0.39 8.40 7.34
N TYR A 47 -0.87 7.17 7.53
CA TYR A 47 -0.68 6.43 8.78
C TYR A 47 0.77 6.02 9.05
N SER A 48 1.59 5.75 8.02
CA SER A 48 2.97 5.31 8.21
C SER A 48 3.89 6.46 8.66
N VAL A 49 3.65 7.67 8.17
CA VAL A 49 4.46 8.86 8.49
C VAL A 49 3.82 9.78 9.54
N GLY A 50 2.55 9.58 9.88
CA GLY A 50 1.84 10.45 10.82
C GLY A 50 1.44 11.82 10.25
N GLU A 51 1.37 11.93 8.92
CA GLU A 51 1.02 13.18 8.23
C GLU A 51 -0.49 13.31 8.15
N GLY A 52 -1.06 14.23 8.95
CA GLY A 52 -2.50 14.49 8.98
C GLY A 52 -3.35 13.43 9.69
N LEU A 53 -2.81 12.23 9.93
CA LEU A 53 -3.41 11.17 10.75
C LEU A 53 -2.43 10.78 11.87
N THR A 54 -2.95 10.27 12.98
CA THR A 54 -2.09 9.73 14.04
C THR A 54 -1.28 8.55 13.52
N LEU A 55 0.05 8.62 13.66
CA LEU A 55 0.98 7.57 13.23
C LEU A 55 0.52 6.21 13.77
N SER A 56 0.38 5.24 12.87
CA SER A 56 -0.02 3.88 13.20
C SER A 56 0.42 2.91 12.12
N HIS A 57 1.55 2.24 12.34
CA HIS A 57 2.03 1.20 11.42
C HIS A 57 1.04 0.05 11.25
N LYS A 58 0.23 -0.24 12.30
CA LYS A 58 -0.83 -1.25 12.24
C LYS A 58 -1.91 -0.86 11.23
N LEU A 59 -2.39 0.39 11.27
CA LEU A 59 -3.40 0.88 10.32
C LEU A 59 -2.80 1.05 8.92
N ALA A 60 -1.55 1.50 8.81
CA ALA A 60 -0.83 1.57 7.55
C ALA A 60 -0.80 0.20 6.85
N ARG A 61 -0.34 -0.85 7.55
CA ARG A 61 -0.32 -2.22 7.00
C ARG A 61 -1.72 -2.71 6.61
N LYS A 62 -2.74 -2.41 7.40
CA LYS A 62 -4.13 -2.79 7.09
C LYS A 62 -4.61 -2.16 5.78
N TRP A 63 -4.35 -0.87 5.58
CA TRP A 63 -4.73 -0.17 4.35
C TRP A 63 -3.88 -0.60 3.14
N MET A 64 -2.59 -0.84 3.35
CA MET A 64 -1.70 -1.37 2.31
C MET A 64 -2.19 -2.73 1.79
N LYS A 65 -2.53 -3.63 2.72
CA LYS A 65 -3.09 -4.95 2.39
C LYS A 65 -4.41 -4.83 1.65
N ARG A 66 -5.32 -3.96 2.11
CA ARG A 66 -6.59 -3.70 1.41
C ARG A 66 -6.37 -3.19 -0.01
N ALA A 67 -5.39 -2.31 -0.24
CA ALA A 67 -5.06 -1.85 -1.58
C ALA A 67 -4.53 -3.00 -2.46
N ALA A 68 -3.67 -3.87 -1.91
CA ALA A 68 -3.12 -5.03 -2.61
C ALA A 68 -4.22 -6.04 -3.00
N ASP A 69 -5.11 -6.34 -2.06
CA ASP A 69 -6.26 -7.23 -2.26
C ASP A 69 -7.29 -6.68 -3.27
N ARG A 70 -7.16 -5.40 -3.64
CA ARG A 70 -8.00 -4.72 -4.64
C ARG A 70 -7.26 -4.31 -5.91
N GLY A 71 -6.05 -4.83 -6.13
CA GLY A 71 -5.35 -4.67 -7.41
C GLY A 71 -4.45 -3.44 -7.51
N HIS A 72 -4.09 -2.79 -6.40
CA HIS A 72 -3.10 -1.71 -6.46
C HIS A 72 -1.70 -2.30 -6.65
N SER A 73 -1.15 -2.15 -7.86
CA SER A 73 0.10 -2.78 -8.33
C SER A 73 1.26 -2.66 -7.34
N LYS A 74 1.59 -1.44 -6.91
CA LYS A 74 2.71 -1.19 -5.99
C LYS A 74 2.53 -1.89 -4.63
N THR A 75 1.29 -1.94 -4.14
CA THR A 75 1.03 -2.63 -2.86
C THR A 75 0.97 -4.14 -3.02
N GLN A 76 0.61 -4.65 -4.21
CA GLN A 76 0.75 -6.07 -4.50
C GLN A 76 2.22 -6.47 -4.50
N PHE A 77 3.09 -5.65 -5.10
CA PHE A 77 4.53 -5.86 -5.04
C PHE A 77 5.06 -5.86 -3.59
N GLU A 78 4.75 -4.81 -2.81
CA GLU A 78 5.17 -4.70 -1.40
C GLU A 78 4.63 -5.86 -0.54
N ASN A 79 3.36 -6.25 -0.73
CA ASN A 79 2.77 -7.38 -0.02
C ASN A 79 3.40 -8.71 -0.43
N GLY A 80 3.75 -8.87 -1.71
CA GLY A 80 4.49 -10.03 -2.22
C GLY A 80 5.86 -10.18 -1.56
N LEU A 81 6.60 -9.07 -1.40
CA LEU A 81 7.87 -9.05 -0.67
C LEU A 81 7.71 -9.43 0.81
N SER A 82 6.69 -8.87 1.49
CA SER A 82 6.38 -9.22 2.90
C SER A 82 6.11 -10.71 3.04
N LEU A 83 5.23 -11.26 2.20
CA LEU A 83 4.89 -12.69 2.20
C LEU A 83 6.11 -13.58 1.95
N PHE A 84 7.01 -13.17 1.06
CA PHE A 84 8.24 -13.92 0.82
C PHE A 84 9.15 -13.93 2.06
N SER A 85 9.31 -12.79 2.73
CA SER A 85 10.08 -12.69 3.97
C SER A 85 9.50 -13.53 5.12
N GLU A 86 8.19 -13.74 5.10
CA GLU A 86 7.47 -14.62 6.04
C GLU A 86 7.53 -16.11 5.64
N GLY A 87 8.20 -16.46 4.54
CA GLY A 87 8.28 -17.84 4.03
C GLY A 87 7.05 -18.29 3.23
N ASN A 88 6.07 -17.42 3.01
CA ASN A 88 4.85 -17.71 2.25
C ASN A 88 5.07 -17.61 0.73
N MET A 89 6.02 -18.39 0.19
CA MET A 89 6.45 -18.31 -1.22
C MET A 89 5.30 -18.42 -2.22
N MET A 90 4.34 -19.32 -1.99
CA MET A 90 3.17 -19.49 -2.86
C MET A 90 2.36 -18.20 -3.00
N LYS A 91 2.00 -17.57 -1.87
CA LYS A 91 1.24 -16.31 -1.89
C LYS A 91 2.09 -15.16 -2.42
N ALA A 92 3.38 -15.14 -2.10
CA ALA A 92 4.31 -14.13 -2.61
C ALA A 92 4.30 -14.12 -4.15
N VAL A 93 4.47 -15.28 -4.78
CA VAL A 93 4.43 -15.41 -6.25
C VAL A 93 3.09 -14.94 -6.82
N VAL A 94 1.96 -15.25 -6.18
CA VAL A 94 0.64 -14.77 -6.64
C VAL A 94 0.59 -13.25 -6.68
N TYR A 95 0.95 -12.56 -5.59
CA TYR A 95 0.90 -11.10 -5.57
C TYR A 95 1.94 -10.44 -6.49
N LEU A 96 3.14 -11.03 -6.61
CA LEU A 96 4.17 -10.54 -7.51
C LEU A 96 3.77 -10.70 -8.98
N GLU A 97 3.13 -11.82 -9.33
CA GLU A 97 2.59 -12.04 -10.68
C GLU A 97 1.51 -11.01 -11.02
N LEU A 98 0.58 -10.74 -10.08
CA LEU A 98 -0.43 -9.70 -10.27
C LEU A 98 0.19 -8.32 -10.45
N ALA A 99 1.22 -7.99 -9.67
CA ALA A 99 1.97 -6.75 -9.81
C ALA A 99 2.69 -6.66 -11.16
N THR A 100 3.33 -7.74 -11.62
CA THR A 100 3.96 -7.82 -12.96
C THR A 100 2.93 -7.54 -14.05
N ARG A 101 1.76 -8.20 -14.02
CA ARG A 101 0.67 -7.99 -15.00
C ARG A 101 0.14 -6.55 -15.00
N ALA A 102 0.21 -5.87 -13.87
CA ALA A 102 -0.17 -4.47 -13.72
C ALA A 102 0.95 -3.47 -14.07
N GLY A 103 2.11 -3.95 -14.53
CA GLY A 103 3.23 -3.12 -15.01
C GLY A 103 4.38 -2.92 -14.04
N GLU A 104 4.36 -3.53 -12.85
CA GLU A 104 5.49 -3.46 -11.89
C GLU A 104 6.60 -4.43 -12.33
N THR A 105 7.46 -4.00 -13.25
CA THR A 105 8.52 -4.84 -13.84
C THR A 105 9.49 -5.38 -12.80
N ALA A 106 9.76 -4.64 -11.73
CA ALA A 106 10.59 -5.09 -10.60
C ALA A 106 10.03 -6.36 -9.92
N ALA A 107 8.71 -6.56 -9.95
CA ALA A 107 8.07 -7.75 -9.39
C ALA A 107 8.45 -9.02 -10.15
N ASP A 108 8.74 -8.92 -11.46
CA ASP A 108 9.09 -10.07 -12.29
C ASP A 108 10.43 -10.68 -11.88
N HIS A 109 11.45 -9.84 -11.65
CA HIS A 109 12.76 -10.29 -11.19
C HIS A 109 12.67 -11.00 -9.82
N VAL A 110 11.91 -10.44 -8.88
CA VAL A 110 11.72 -11.05 -7.56
C VAL A 110 10.96 -12.37 -7.69
N LYS A 111 9.86 -12.39 -8.44
CA LYS A 111 9.06 -13.60 -8.70
C LYS A 111 9.91 -14.71 -9.31
N TYR A 112 10.76 -14.39 -10.29
CA TYR A 112 11.67 -15.34 -10.93
C TYR A 112 12.60 -16.01 -9.90
N VAL A 113 13.20 -15.23 -9.00
CA VAL A 113 14.08 -15.75 -7.95
C VAL A 113 13.33 -16.70 -7.02
N ILE A 114 12.09 -16.37 -6.63
CA ILE A 114 11.26 -17.22 -5.76
C ILE A 114 10.87 -18.52 -6.47
N LEU A 115 10.44 -18.43 -7.74
CA LEU A 115 10.06 -19.61 -8.52
C LEU A 115 11.19 -20.63 -8.60
N ARG A 116 12.45 -20.20 -8.74
CA ARG A 116 13.62 -21.11 -8.75
C ARG A 116 13.77 -21.94 -7.48
N GLN A 117 13.27 -21.47 -6.34
CA GLN A 117 13.29 -22.19 -5.06
C GLN A 117 12.14 -23.19 -4.92
N MET A 118 11.12 -23.08 -5.77
CA MET A 118 9.91 -23.91 -5.72
C MET A 118 9.99 -25.11 -6.66
N SER A 119 9.30 -26.20 -6.31
CA SER A 119 9.06 -27.32 -7.22
C SER A 119 8.13 -26.94 -8.37
N THR A 120 8.21 -27.61 -9.52
CA THR A 120 7.38 -27.33 -10.70
C THR A 120 5.89 -27.29 -10.36
N SER A 121 5.38 -28.30 -9.65
CA SER A 121 3.98 -28.35 -9.25
C SER A 121 3.55 -27.17 -8.36
N SER A 122 4.46 -26.66 -7.52
CA SER A 122 4.20 -25.49 -6.69
C SER A 122 4.16 -24.20 -7.52
N ARG A 123 5.02 -24.10 -8.54
CA ARG A 123 5.02 -22.97 -9.49
C ARG A 123 3.71 -22.92 -10.26
N ASP A 124 3.31 -24.04 -10.84
CA ASP A 124 2.09 -24.14 -11.65
C ASP A 124 0.86 -23.78 -10.80
N ARG A 125 0.82 -24.26 -9.55
CA ARG A 125 -0.24 -23.91 -8.60
C ARG A 125 -0.27 -22.41 -8.30
N ALA A 126 0.88 -21.77 -8.09
CA ALA A 126 0.94 -20.33 -7.83
C ALA A 126 0.42 -19.51 -9.02
N MET A 127 0.82 -19.88 -10.24
CA MET A 127 0.36 -19.21 -11.46
C MET A 127 -1.14 -19.41 -11.67
N LEU A 128 -1.65 -20.62 -11.46
CA LEU A 128 -3.09 -20.90 -11.52
C LEU A 128 -3.89 -20.07 -10.51
N LEU A 129 -3.35 -19.88 -9.29
CA LEU A 129 -3.97 -19.01 -8.30
C LEU A 129 -3.99 -17.54 -8.74
N ALA A 130 -2.94 -17.06 -9.41
CA ALA A 130 -2.89 -15.72 -9.97
C ALA A 130 -3.88 -15.54 -11.15
N ASP A 131 -4.03 -16.55 -12.02
CA ASP A 131 -4.98 -16.54 -13.15
C ASP A 131 -6.44 -16.48 -12.68
N ASN A 132 -6.73 -17.20 -11.61
CA ASN A 132 -8.06 -17.24 -11.00
C ASN A 132 -8.30 -16.11 -10.00
N TRP A 133 -7.31 -15.25 -9.75
CA TRP A 133 -7.45 -14.17 -8.78
C TRP A 133 -8.47 -13.13 -9.27
N ARG A 134 -9.22 -12.58 -8.33
CA ARG A 134 -10.16 -11.47 -8.56
C ARG A 134 -9.97 -10.44 -7.45
N PRO A 135 -10.01 -9.12 -7.75
CA PRO A 135 -10.01 -8.10 -6.72
C PRO A 135 -11.17 -8.28 -5.75
N LEU A 136 -10.93 -8.10 -4.45
CA LEU A 136 -12.02 -8.13 -3.48
C LEU A 136 -13.07 -7.05 -3.81
N PRO A 137 -14.38 -7.32 -3.65
CA PRO A 137 -15.42 -6.31 -3.87
C PRO A 137 -15.32 -5.18 -2.85
N SER A 138 -15.74 -3.97 -3.23
CA SER A 138 -15.91 -2.88 -2.27
C SER A 138 -17.13 -3.25 -1.45
N SER A 139 -16.94 -3.86 -0.28
CA SER A 139 -18.06 -4.29 0.55
C SER A 139 -19.01 -3.12 0.80
N SER A 140 -20.18 -3.16 0.16
CA SER A 140 -21.38 -2.41 0.54
C SER A 140 -22.34 -3.38 1.22
N ARG A 141 -22.02 -3.74 2.47
CA ARG A 141 -22.95 -4.17 3.51
C ARG A 141 -22.20 -4.46 4.81
#